data_AF-A0A4R5Y4B8-F1
#
_entry.id   AF-A0A4R5Y4B8-F1
#
_cell.length_a   1.000
_cell.length_b   1.000
_cell.length_c   1.000
_cell.angle_alpha   90.00
_cell.angle_beta   90.00
_cell.angle_gamma   90.00
#
_symmetry.space_group_name_H-M   'P 1'
#
loop_
_entity.id
_entity.type
_entity.pdbx_description
1 polymer ?
#
loop_
_entity_poly.entity_id
_entity_poly.type
_entity_poly.pdbx_seq_one_letter_code
_entity_poly.pdbx_strand_id
1 'polypeptide(L)'
;MKTMAVATVLFAGLLTTLTMGPAPLVSAESPRTGADSKSGALPAYLQGYRQGQLLCPGADLVGEVSVAIVDPMMATTDAPGDCTLSDMKAANPDTQFLAYLNVGAMRPWEHWNGIFQNSCADMGKARSTEFAVTTDNPAVATTPAGHAGYPDFSYLTVADLSPAYARACAETAHRILTTDAERGTTDAPPARFDGIFLDDTALSPSHGQDMVDVGQWGPWADDDAYGRAMIDVVARIDGALTESMGTDIPVAINLGLYPAWSNQVELALELAATGAVDFALREHSIAESDGRPFSAERLHEEAAAFRTITAAGLPIVQHDYSVPLRQLSPSAYDRGLPLDGSAVCLQDDSDDRQRIVAAADQRRTLDHRLTLGNVLLNRTPETSTMTATLGQAEPACQDNAWDDDRRWEDVTRASVDTTDPQVTALSAAVTGSAHPIAAPIHDNGVLVTKLSDGKVLAVNHNSDSRRVSAFGTSMIVPGRSAAVG
;
A
#
# COMPACT_ATOMS: atom_id res chain seq x y z
N MET A 1 -14.74 -43.93 68.63
CA MET A 1 -15.11 -42.50 68.73
C MET A 1 -14.28 -41.72 67.72
N LYS A 2 -14.97 -40.94 66.88
CA LYS A 2 -14.50 -39.89 65.96
C LYS A 2 -13.67 -40.31 64.74
N THR A 3 -14.44 -40.75 63.75
CA THR A 3 -14.40 -40.33 62.34
C THR A 3 -13.89 -38.90 62.12
N MET A 4 -13.02 -38.71 61.11
CA MET A 4 -12.93 -37.47 60.35
C MET A 4 -13.02 -37.83 58.87
N ALA A 5 -14.06 -37.29 58.24
CA ALA A 5 -14.40 -37.44 56.85
C ALA A 5 -13.50 -36.53 55.99
N VAL A 6 -12.88 -37.08 54.96
CA VAL A 6 -12.35 -36.30 53.84
C VAL A 6 -13.49 -36.15 52.85
N ALA A 7 -14.04 -34.94 52.77
CA ALA A 7 -15.08 -34.59 51.82
C ALA A 7 -14.47 -34.42 50.42
N THR A 8 -14.71 -35.39 49.56
CA THR A 8 -14.58 -35.26 48.12
C THR A 8 -15.69 -34.34 47.63
N VAL A 9 -15.37 -33.10 47.28
CA VAL A 9 -16.31 -32.22 46.58
C VAL A 9 -16.23 -32.54 45.09
N LEU A 10 -17.20 -33.33 44.62
CA LEU A 10 -17.62 -33.32 43.22
C LEU A 10 -18.22 -31.94 42.93
N PHE A 11 -17.62 -31.18 42.02
CA PHE A 11 -18.34 -30.15 41.28
C PHE A 11 -18.78 -30.73 39.95
N ALA A 12 -20.04 -31.18 39.92
CA ALA A 12 -20.76 -31.46 38.69
C ALA A 12 -21.40 -30.15 38.18
N GLY A 13 -21.24 -29.89 36.88
CA GLY A 13 -22.19 -29.12 36.08
C GLY A 13 -22.17 -27.60 36.23
N LEU A 14 -21.57 -26.93 35.26
CA LEU A 14 -22.31 -26.10 34.31
C LEU A 14 -21.37 -25.77 33.13
N LEU A 15 -21.43 -26.57 32.06
CA LEU A 15 -21.01 -26.10 30.74
C LEU A 15 -22.03 -25.02 30.35
N THR A 16 -21.68 -23.76 30.54
CA THR A 16 -22.31 -22.67 29.79
C THR A 16 -21.59 -22.61 28.46
N THR A 17 -22.14 -23.32 27.47
CA THR A 17 -21.88 -23.04 26.07
C THR A 17 -22.35 -21.61 25.80
N LEU A 18 -21.44 -20.65 25.95
CA LEU A 18 -21.56 -19.34 25.30
C LEU A 18 -21.52 -19.62 23.80
N THR A 19 -22.71 -19.84 23.24
CA THR A 19 -22.95 -19.69 21.83
C THR A 19 -22.73 -18.22 21.53
N MET A 20 -21.51 -17.86 21.12
CA MET A 20 -21.29 -16.59 20.43
C MET A 20 -22.12 -16.69 19.15
N GLY A 21 -23.34 -16.14 19.19
CA GLY A 21 -24.11 -15.91 17.98
C GLY A 21 -23.26 -15.08 17.01
N PRO A 22 -23.45 -15.23 15.70
CA PRO A 22 -22.77 -14.39 14.74
C PRO A 22 -23.00 -12.93 15.14
N ALA A 23 -21.91 -12.16 15.21
CA ALA A 23 -21.98 -10.73 15.40
C ALA A 23 -22.99 -10.16 14.38
N PRO A 24 -23.85 -9.21 14.78
CA PRO A 24 -24.75 -8.58 13.82
C PRO A 24 -23.90 -8.06 12.66
N LEU A 25 -24.29 -8.43 11.45
CA LEU A 25 -23.78 -7.83 10.21
C LEU A 25 -23.99 -6.32 10.34
N VAL A 26 -22.93 -5.60 10.70
CA VAL A 26 -22.86 -4.16 10.54
C VAL A 26 -23.00 -3.95 9.03
N SER A 27 -24.08 -3.30 8.60
CA SER A 27 -24.12 -2.82 7.22
C SER A 27 -22.96 -1.86 7.07
N ALA A 28 -21.98 -2.22 6.24
CA ALA A 28 -20.92 -1.31 5.85
C ALA A 28 -21.58 0.00 5.36
N GLU A 29 -21.30 1.10 6.05
CA GLU A 29 -21.56 2.41 5.47
C GLU A 29 -20.79 2.48 4.15
N SER A 30 -21.41 3.10 3.14
CA SER A 30 -20.72 3.30 1.86
C SER A 30 -19.42 4.05 2.11
N PRO A 31 -18.33 3.77 1.34
CA PRO A 31 -17.08 4.51 1.45
C PRO A 31 -17.34 6.01 1.43
N ARG A 32 -16.61 6.79 2.22
CA ARG A 32 -16.76 8.25 2.30
C ARG A 32 -16.20 8.86 1.01
N THR A 33 -16.93 8.70 -0.07
CA THR A 33 -16.56 9.24 -1.37
C THR A 33 -16.79 10.74 -1.34
N GLY A 34 -15.69 11.50 -1.26
CA GLY A 34 -15.71 12.89 -1.71
C GLY A 34 -16.35 12.94 -3.11
N ALA A 35 -17.21 13.93 -3.34
CA ALA A 35 -17.93 14.10 -4.60
C ALA A 35 -16.95 13.99 -5.79
N ASP A 36 -17.35 13.24 -6.81
CA ASP A 36 -16.76 13.20 -8.16
C ASP A 36 -15.45 12.42 -8.38
N SER A 37 -15.18 11.31 -7.67
CA SER A 37 -14.11 10.40 -8.12
C SER A 37 -14.52 9.59 -9.36
N LYS A 38 -13.59 9.43 -10.33
CA LYS A 38 -13.79 8.66 -11.56
C LYS A 38 -14.11 7.20 -11.22
N SER A 39 -15.40 6.85 -11.17
CA SER A 39 -15.83 5.46 -11.12
C SER A 39 -15.27 4.72 -12.33
N GLY A 40 -14.52 3.62 -12.11
CA GLY A 40 -13.94 2.82 -13.19
C GLY A 40 -12.42 2.93 -13.38
N ALA A 41 -11.72 3.82 -12.68
CA ALA A 41 -10.25 3.94 -12.73
C ALA A 41 -9.55 3.37 -11.48
N LEU A 42 -8.30 2.92 -11.63
CA LEU A 42 -7.49 2.42 -10.51
C LEU A 42 -6.89 3.58 -9.69
N PRO A 43 -6.66 3.41 -8.38
CA PRO A 43 -5.81 4.30 -7.60
C PRO A 43 -4.34 4.26 -8.06
N ALA A 44 -3.54 5.25 -7.67
CA ALA A 44 -2.09 5.28 -7.86
C ALA A 44 -1.38 5.78 -6.60
N TYR A 45 -0.28 5.12 -6.23
CA TYR A 45 0.48 5.39 -5.00
C TYR A 45 1.75 6.21 -5.26
N LEU A 46 1.62 7.42 -5.81
CA LEU A 46 2.70 8.25 -6.37
C LEU A 46 3.44 9.11 -5.32
N GLN A 47 3.82 8.51 -4.19
CA GLN A 47 4.49 9.25 -3.11
C GLN A 47 5.98 9.49 -3.34
N GLY A 48 6.63 8.72 -4.20
CA GLY A 48 8.06 8.89 -4.48
C GLY A 48 8.40 10.23 -5.12
N TYR A 49 9.68 10.59 -5.06
CA TYR A 49 10.21 11.84 -5.62
C TYR A 49 9.73 12.07 -7.06
N ARG A 50 9.12 13.23 -7.32
CA ARG A 50 8.52 13.66 -8.61
C ARG A 50 7.48 12.72 -9.23
N GLN A 51 7.04 11.64 -8.58
CA GLN A 51 6.09 10.73 -9.18
C GLN A 51 4.72 11.37 -9.43
N GLY A 52 4.30 12.29 -8.57
CA GLY A 52 3.10 13.09 -8.79
C GLY A 52 3.09 13.80 -10.16
N GLN A 53 4.26 14.10 -10.74
CA GLN A 53 4.37 14.79 -12.03
C GLN A 53 3.76 13.99 -13.20
N LEU A 54 3.52 12.69 -13.03
CA LEU A 54 2.74 11.88 -13.96
C LEU A 54 1.29 12.34 -14.17
N LEU A 55 0.79 13.20 -13.27
CA LEU A 55 -0.54 13.78 -13.31
C LEU A 55 -0.50 15.24 -13.78
N CYS A 56 0.67 15.80 -14.11
CA CYS A 56 0.76 17.14 -14.67
C CYS A 56 0.12 17.24 -16.06
N PRO A 57 -0.37 18.43 -16.47
CA PRO A 57 -0.96 18.62 -17.79
C PRO A 57 -0.10 18.04 -18.93
N GLY A 58 -0.65 17.07 -19.66
CA GLY A 58 0.02 16.40 -20.79
C GLY A 58 0.91 15.19 -20.45
N ALA A 59 0.99 14.79 -19.17
CA ALA A 59 1.72 13.60 -18.74
C ALA A 59 0.90 12.29 -18.89
N ASP A 60 1.56 11.15 -18.67
CA ASP A 60 1.05 9.81 -19.02
C ASP A 60 -0.17 9.33 -18.22
N LEU A 61 -0.41 9.86 -17.01
CA LEU A 61 -1.53 9.43 -16.15
C LEU A 61 -2.66 10.44 -16.07
N VAL A 62 -2.64 11.50 -16.88
CA VAL A 62 -3.69 12.52 -16.88
C VAL A 62 -5.05 11.93 -17.22
N GLY A 63 -5.98 12.01 -16.28
CA GLY A 63 -7.33 11.50 -16.39
C GLY A 63 -7.44 9.98 -16.22
N GLU A 64 -6.36 9.28 -15.87
CA GLU A 64 -6.32 7.81 -15.85
C GLU A 64 -6.57 7.18 -14.48
N VAL A 65 -6.48 7.96 -13.40
CA VAL A 65 -6.54 7.45 -12.01
C VAL A 65 -7.75 8.00 -11.24
N SER A 66 -8.31 7.19 -10.35
CA SER A 66 -9.44 7.60 -9.50
C SER A 66 -8.99 8.31 -8.21
N VAL A 67 -7.89 7.84 -7.64
CA VAL A 67 -7.24 8.38 -6.45
C VAL A 67 -5.74 8.44 -6.69
N ALA A 68 -5.12 9.56 -6.37
CA ALA A 68 -3.68 9.75 -6.40
C ALA A 68 -3.19 10.05 -4.98
N ILE A 69 -2.40 9.14 -4.42
CA ILE A 69 -1.67 9.38 -3.18
C ILE A 69 -0.33 9.99 -3.59
N VAL A 70 -0.01 11.21 -3.16
CA VAL A 70 1.22 11.90 -3.55
C VAL A 70 1.90 12.51 -2.33
N ASP A 71 3.20 12.75 -2.42
CA ASP A 71 3.90 13.51 -1.40
C ASP A 71 3.35 14.96 -1.35
N PRO A 72 3.02 15.48 -0.15
CA PRO A 72 2.48 16.83 0.01
C PRO A 72 3.40 17.93 -0.53
N MET A 73 4.70 17.66 -0.74
CA MET A 73 5.63 18.56 -1.43
C MET A 73 5.15 19.01 -2.82
N MET A 74 4.33 18.20 -3.50
CA MET A 74 3.76 18.55 -4.81
C MET A 74 2.81 19.76 -4.73
N ALA A 75 2.43 20.21 -3.54
CA ALA A 75 1.70 21.46 -3.35
C ALA A 75 2.59 22.71 -3.32
N THR A 76 3.91 22.57 -3.38
CA THR A 76 4.89 23.66 -3.35
C THR A 76 5.55 23.88 -4.71
N THR A 77 6.07 25.09 -4.93
CA THR A 77 6.89 25.46 -6.10
C THR A 77 8.39 25.31 -5.86
N ASP A 78 8.81 25.21 -4.59
CA ASP A 78 10.20 24.99 -4.20
C ASP A 78 10.62 23.50 -4.36
N ALA A 79 9.65 22.59 -4.40
CA ALA A 79 9.87 21.19 -4.72
C ALA A 79 10.31 21.00 -6.19
N PRO A 80 11.25 20.09 -6.49
CA PRO A 80 11.57 19.75 -7.87
C PRO A 80 10.34 19.21 -8.62
N GLY A 81 10.00 19.82 -9.75
CA GLY A 81 8.80 19.47 -10.52
C GLY A 81 8.48 20.49 -11.61
N ASP A 82 7.62 20.08 -12.54
CA ASP A 82 7.17 20.85 -13.69
C ASP A 82 5.79 21.52 -13.43
N CYS A 83 5.02 21.00 -12.47
CA CYS A 83 3.72 21.56 -12.06
C CYS A 83 3.38 21.28 -10.57
N THR A 84 2.43 22.04 -10.01
CA THR A 84 1.96 21.87 -8.61
C THR A 84 0.65 21.09 -8.53
N LEU A 85 0.20 20.77 -7.30
CA LEU A 85 -1.12 20.18 -7.03
C LEU A 85 -2.26 20.93 -7.71
N SER A 86 -2.20 22.26 -7.76
CA SER A 86 -3.21 23.08 -8.44
C SER A 86 -3.27 22.75 -9.94
N ASP A 87 -2.12 22.62 -10.59
CA ASP A 87 -2.04 22.26 -12.01
C ASP A 87 -2.51 20.81 -12.24
N MET A 88 -2.09 19.88 -11.36
CA MET A 88 -2.52 18.46 -11.43
C MET A 88 -4.03 18.32 -11.27
N LYS A 89 -4.65 18.97 -10.28
CA LYS A 89 -6.10 18.92 -10.08
C LYS A 89 -6.87 19.54 -11.24
N ALA A 90 -6.36 20.62 -11.85
CA ALA A 90 -6.97 21.20 -13.03
C ALA A 90 -6.92 20.26 -14.25
N ALA A 91 -5.85 19.48 -14.40
CA ALA A 91 -5.73 18.47 -15.46
C ALA A 91 -6.55 17.19 -15.17
N ASN A 92 -6.83 16.90 -13.90
CA ASN A 92 -7.46 15.66 -13.43
C ASN A 92 -8.71 15.97 -12.58
N PRO A 93 -9.78 16.53 -13.17
CA PRO A 93 -10.94 16.99 -12.40
C PRO A 93 -11.71 15.88 -11.67
N ASP A 94 -11.56 14.62 -12.10
CA ASP A 94 -12.25 13.46 -11.52
C ASP A 94 -11.33 12.60 -10.62
N THR A 95 -10.14 13.09 -10.27
CA THR A 95 -9.18 12.39 -9.40
C THR A 95 -9.17 13.00 -8.01
N GLN A 96 -9.29 12.16 -6.98
CA GLN A 96 -9.06 12.56 -5.59
C GLN A 96 -7.55 12.53 -5.28
N PHE A 97 -7.03 13.58 -4.66
CA PHE A 97 -5.63 13.68 -4.26
C PHE A 97 -5.51 13.52 -2.75
N LEU A 98 -4.86 12.45 -2.30
CA LEU A 98 -4.54 12.19 -0.91
C LEU A 98 -3.09 12.59 -0.62
N ALA A 99 -2.87 13.39 0.42
CA ALA A 99 -1.52 13.74 0.86
C ALA A 99 -0.93 12.60 1.70
N TYR A 100 0.26 12.14 1.33
CA TYR A 100 1.05 11.21 2.13
C TYR A 100 1.50 11.84 3.45
N LEU A 101 1.35 11.11 4.55
CA LEU A 101 1.82 11.49 5.88
C LEU A 101 2.33 10.25 6.62
N ASN A 102 3.60 10.23 6.98
CA ASN A 102 4.16 9.16 7.78
C ASN A 102 3.78 9.34 9.26
N VAL A 103 3.06 8.34 9.81
CA VAL A 103 2.59 8.35 11.21
C VAL A 103 3.32 7.33 12.09
N GLY A 104 4.00 6.33 11.55
CA GLY A 104 4.84 5.42 12.34
C GLY A 104 6.22 6.00 12.65
N ALA A 105 6.69 6.91 11.81
CA ALA A 105 8.04 7.45 11.86
C ALA A 105 8.10 8.97 11.69
N MET A 106 9.16 9.54 12.27
CA MET A 106 9.47 10.96 12.20
C MET A 106 10.80 11.18 11.49
N ARG A 107 10.86 12.27 10.72
CA ARG A 107 12.08 12.73 10.04
C ARG A 107 12.28 14.24 10.28
N PRO A 108 13.49 14.77 10.06
CA PRO A 108 13.70 16.22 10.04
C PRO A 108 12.83 16.86 8.95
N TRP A 109 12.26 18.03 9.24
CA TRP A 109 11.52 18.78 8.24
C TRP A 109 12.41 19.19 7.08
N GLU A 110 11.84 19.10 5.89
CA GLU A 110 12.50 19.52 4.68
C GLU A 110 12.08 20.94 4.37
N HIS A 111 13.05 21.82 4.14
CA HIS A 111 12.76 23.23 3.96
C HIS A 111 11.92 23.50 2.70
N TRP A 112 12.11 22.71 1.64
CA TRP A 112 11.34 22.81 0.40
C TRP A 112 9.89 22.37 0.56
N ASN A 113 9.56 21.53 1.56
CA ASN A 113 8.17 21.15 1.84
C ASN A 113 7.38 22.28 2.50
N GLY A 114 8.04 23.33 3.01
CA GLY A 114 7.38 24.47 3.64
C GLY A 114 6.41 24.04 4.73
N ILE A 115 5.12 24.30 4.54
CA ILE A 115 4.05 23.89 5.46
C ILE A 115 3.49 22.48 5.18
N PHE A 116 3.78 21.93 4.01
CA PHE A 116 3.29 20.65 3.48
C PHE A 116 4.22 19.50 3.89
N GLN A 117 4.50 19.40 5.19
CA GLN A 117 5.43 18.41 5.73
C GLN A 117 4.79 17.01 5.72
N ASN A 118 5.52 16.01 5.26
CA ASN A 118 5.11 14.61 5.20
C ASN A 118 5.38 13.82 6.51
N SER A 119 5.64 14.52 7.61
CA SER A 119 5.89 13.93 8.92
C SER A 119 5.19 14.73 10.03
N CYS A 120 4.65 14.04 11.02
CA CYS A 120 3.85 14.65 12.08
C CYS A 120 4.64 15.60 13.01
N ALA A 121 5.96 15.41 13.13
CA ALA A 121 6.81 16.22 14.00
C ALA A 121 8.23 16.37 13.44
N ASP A 122 8.82 17.55 13.66
CA ASP A 122 10.14 17.91 13.13
C ASP A 122 11.27 17.37 14.01
N MET A 123 11.94 16.29 13.60
CA MET A 123 13.08 15.77 14.37
C MET A 123 14.29 16.73 14.44
N GLY A 124 14.29 17.83 13.67
CA GLY A 124 15.26 18.93 13.81
C GLY A 124 15.00 19.82 15.04
N LYS A 125 13.85 19.69 15.70
CA LYS A 125 13.48 20.47 16.90
C LYS A 125 13.60 19.63 18.16
N ALA A 126 14.31 20.14 19.15
CA ALA A 126 14.48 19.50 20.45
C ALA A 126 13.17 19.21 21.20
N ARG A 127 12.05 19.85 20.84
CA ARG A 127 10.74 19.53 21.41
C ARG A 127 10.17 18.23 20.84
N SER A 128 10.40 17.93 19.56
CA SER A 128 9.85 16.74 18.90
C SER A 128 10.49 15.44 19.40
N THR A 129 11.67 15.51 20.02
CA THR A 129 12.29 14.35 20.66
C THR A 129 11.44 13.80 21.82
N GLU A 130 10.44 14.53 22.30
CA GLU A 130 9.47 14.04 23.28
C GLU A 130 8.59 12.90 22.74
N PHE A 131 8.45 12.79 21.42
CA PHE A 131 7.71 11.71 20.75
C PHE A 131 8.61 10.58 20.26
N ALA A 132 9.94 10.71 20.40
CA ALA A 132 10.88 9.72 19.87
C ALA A 132 11.06 8.58 20.86
N VAL A 133 11.01 7.34 20.37
CA VAL A 133 11.22 6.16 21.22
C VAL A 133 12.71 6.03 21.56
N THR A 134 13.00 5.87 22.84
CA THR A 134 14.32 5.41 23.32
C THR A 134 14.26 3.95 23.71
N THR A 135 15.37 3.24 23.57
CA THR A 135 15.46 1.82 23.91
C THR A 135 16.82 1.48 24.51
N ASP A 136 16.81 0.64 25.54
CA ASP A 136 18.02 0.01 26.09
C ASP A 136 18.27 -1.38 25.48
N ASN A 137 17.37 -1.85 24.61
CA ASN A 137 17.50 -3.14 23.95
C ASN A 137 18.54 -3.04 22.82
N PRO A 138 19.69 -3.73 22.94
CA PRO A 138 20.78 -3.61 21.96
C PRO A 138 20.49 -4.29 20.62
N ALA A 139 19.43 -5.08 20.52
CA ALA A 139 18.99 -5.68 19.26
C ALA A 139 18.20 -4.69 18.39
N VAL A 140 17.70 -3.59 18.97
CA VAL A 140 16.92 -2.59 18.25
C VAL A 140 17.84 -1.62 17.54
N ALA A 141 17.64 -1.44 16.23
CA ALA A 141 18.36 -0.43 15.46
C ALA A 141 18.08 0.98 16.01
N THR A 142 19.14 1.80 16.07
CA THR A 142 19.06 3.18 16.56
C THR A 142 19.57 4.17 15.53
N THR A 143 18.96 5.36 15.52
CA THR A 143 19.41 6.51 14.75
C THR A 143 20.71 7.08 15.35
N PRO A 144 21.45 7.95 14.62
CA PRO A 144 22.63 8.61 15.17
C PRO A 144 22.38 9.43 16.45
N ALA A 145 21.12 9.83 16.69
CA ALA A 145 20.69 10.54 17.89
C ALA A 145 20.39 9.60 19.08
N GLY A 146 20.46 8.28 18.90
CA GLY A 146 20.21 7.28 19.95
C GLY A 146 18.74 6.92 20.16
N HIS A 147 17.85 7.33 19.25
CA HIS A 147 16.44 6.93 19.25
C HIS A 147 16.26 5.64 18.44
N ALA A 148 15.21 4.87 18.71
CA ALA A 148 14.85 3.73 17.88
C ALA A 148 14.59 4.20 16.43
N GLY A 149 15.12 3.46 15.46
CA GLY A 149 14.96 3.73 14.04
C GLY A 149 14.70 2.44 13.25
N TYR A 150 14.61 2.53 11.93
CA TYR A 150 14.47 1.35 11.08
C TYR A 150 15.83 0.93 10.49
N PRO A 151 16.15 -0.38 10.46
CA PRO A 151 17.42 -0.88 9.91
C PRO A 151 17.70 -0.41 8.49
N ASP A 152 16.70 -0.49 7.61
CA ASP A 152 16.82 -0.13 6.20
C ASP A 152 16.57 1.38 5.94
N PHE A 153 16.05 2.10 6.93
CA PHE A 153 15.72 3.53 6.85
C PHE A 153 16.30 4.29 8.05
N SER A 154 17.61 4.27 8.18
CA SER A 154 18.34 4.85 9.34
C SER A 154 18.14 6.35 9.58
N TYR A 155 17.52 7.06 8.63
CA TYR A 155 17.13 8.47 8.73
C TYR A 155 15.73 8.68 9.35
N LEU A 156 14.94 7.61 9.52
CA LEU A 156 13.63 7.62 10.18
C LEU A 156 13.77 7.28 11.67
N THR A 157 13.03 8.01 12.50
CA THR A 157 12.93 7.79 13.95
C THR A 157 11.55 7.27 14.31
N VAL A 158 11.47 6.15 15.04
CA VAL A 158 10.19 5.55 15.44
C VAL A 158 9.47 6.47 16.43
N ALA A 159 8.18 6.71 16.18
CA ALA A 159 7.31 7.49 17.06
C ALA A 159 6.76 6.66 18.23
N ASP A 160 6.50 7.31 19.35
CA ASP A 160 5.97 6.69 20.58
C ASP A 160 4.49 6.29 20.49
N LEU A 161 3.80 6.69 19.41
CA LEU A 161 2.38 6.48 19.15
C LEU A 161 1.47 6.98 20.28
N SER A 162 1.93 7.99 21.03
CA SER A 162 1.15 8.56 22.13
C SER A 162 -0.06 9.36 21.64
N PRO A 163 -1.09 9.58 22.48
CA PRO A 163 -2.19 10.47 22.14
C PRO A 163 -1.75 11.91 21.84
N ALA A 164 -0.60 12.36 22.36
CA ALA A 164 -0.04 13.67 22.06
C ALA A 164 0.57 13.70 20.65
N TYR A 165 1.27 12.64 20.27
CA TYR A 165 1.78 12.48 18.91
C TYR A 165 0.64 12.35 17.88
N ALA A 166 -0.41 11.57 18.17
CA ALA A 166 -1.60 11.49 17.31
C ALA A 166 -2.25 12.86 17.03
N ARG A 167 -2.30 13.74 18.05
CA ARG A 167 -2.76 15.12 17.86
C ARG A 167 -1.82 15.94 16.96
N ALA A 168 -0.51 15.78 17.11
CA ALA A 168 0.46 16.46 16.24
C ALA A 168 0.30 16.00 14.76
N CYS A 169 0.03 14.71 14.54
CA CYS A 169 -0.31 14.19 13.22
C CYS A 169 -1.60 14.84 12.68
N ALA A 170 -2.68 14.87 13.47
CA ALA A 170 -3.94 15.49 13.06
C ALA A 170 -3.79 16.99 12.76
N GLU A 171 -3.03 17.73 13.56
CA GLU A 171 -2.72 19.15 13.33
C GLU A 171 -1.92 19.38 12.04
N THR A 172 -1.01 18.45 11.72
CA THR A 172 -0.23 18.48 10.48
C THR A 172 -1.12 18.17 9.27
N ALA A 173 -1.90 17.09 9.32
CA ALA A 173 -2.87 16.74 8.29
C ALA A 173 -3.90 17.85 8.06
N HIS A 174 -4.47 18.43 9.12
CA HIS A 174 -5.40 19.56 9.02
C HIS A 174 -4.77 20.74 8.27
N ARG A 175 -3.51 21.07 8.56
CA ARG A 175 -2.80 22.17 7.89
C ARG A 175 -2.59 21.90 6.40
N ILE A 176 -2.21 20.67 6.05
CA ILE A 176 -2.08 20.23 4.65
C ILE A 176 -3.42 20.36 3.92
N LEU A 177 -4.51 19.89 4.53
CA LEU A 177 -5.84 19.86 3.94
C LEU A 177 -6.52 21.23 3.84
N THR A 178 -6.17 22.17 4.71
CA THR A 178 -6.79 23.51 4.75
C THR A 178 -5.98 24.58 4.05
N THR A 179 -4.76 24.29 3.63
CA THR A 179 -3.93 25.26 2.93
C THR A 179 -3.96 25.05 1.42
N ASP A 180 -4.19 26.14 0.69
CA ASP A 180 -4.10 26.15 -0.77
C ASP A 180 -2.66 25.82 -1.19
N ALA A 181 -2.53 24.92 -2.16
CA ALA A 181 -1.28 24.70 -2.86
C ALA A 181 -0.81 25.98 -3.55
N GLU A 182 0.51 26.12 -3.63
CA GLU A 182 1.14 27.23 -4.34
C GLU A 182 0.75 27.20 -5.81
N ARG A 183 0.71 28.40 -6.41
CA ARG A 183 0.40 28.54 -7.82
C ARG A 183 1.56 28.00 -8.64
N GLY A 184 1.29 26.98 -9.44
CA GLY A 184 2.27 26.39 -10.36
C GLY A 184 2.32 27.07 -11.72
N THR A 185 2.63 26.30 -12.75
CA THR A 185 3.07 26.80 -14.05
C THR A 185 1.93 27.13 -15.02
N THR A 186 0.69 26.70 -14.73
CA THR A 186 -0.45 26.86 -15.65
C THR A 186 -1.49 27.90 -15.24
N ASP A 187 -1.20 28.70 -14.20
CA ASP A 187 -2.17 29.65 -13.60
C ASP A 187 -3.48 28.97 -13.15
N ALA A 188 -3.43 27.66 -12.84
CA ALA A 188 -4.56 26.93 -12.29
C ALA A 188 -5.11 27.58 -11.00
N PRO A 189 -6.43 27.47 -10.74
CA PRO A 189 -7.00 28.01 -9.51
C PRO A 189 -6.38 27.33 -8.27
N PRO A 190 -6.33 28.02 -7.12
CA PRO A 190 -5.86 27.41 -5.88
C PRO A 190 -6.61 26.11 -5.58
N ALA A 191 -5.87 25.06 -5.26
CA ALA A 191 -6.43 23.75 -4.94
C ALA A 191 -5.86 23.21 -3.63
N ARG A 192 -6.58 22.26 -3.02
CA ARG A 192 -6.18 21.59 -1.77
C ARG A 192 -6.20 20.09 -1.97
N PHE A 193 -5.52 19.37 -1.07
CA PHE A 193 -5.70 17.92 -0.95
C PHE A 193 -7.14 17.58 -0.55
N ASP A 194 -7.64 16.45 -1.06
CA ASP A 194 -8.99 15.96 -0.77
C ASP A 194 -9.01 15.12 0.50
N GLY A 195 -7.90 14.48 0.84
CA GLY A 195 -7.76 13.66 2.04
C GLY A 195 -6.32 13.31 2.38
N ILE A 196 -6.14 12.36 3.28
CA ILE A 196 -4.82 11.97 3.80
C ILE A 196 -4.59 10.46 3.61
N PHE A 197 -3.34 10.10 3.34
CA PHE A 197 -2.85 8.74 3.34
C PHE A 197 -1.83 8.58 4.47
N LEU A 198 -2.09 7.69 5.42
CA LEU A 198 -1.24 7.47 6.59
C LEU A 198 -0.29 6.31 6.33
N ASP A 199 1.02 6.59 6.32
CA ASP A 199 2.06 5.60 6.09
C ASP A 199 2.71 5.10 7.39
N ASP A 200 3.42 3.98 7.30
CA ASP A 200 3.99 3.22 8.43
C ASP A 200 2.93 2.82 9.47
N THR A 201 1.71 2.50 9.02
CA THR A 201 0.62 2.00 9.90
C THR A 201 0.70 0.50 10.14
N ALA A 202 1.92 -0.03 10.25
CA ALA A 202 2.12 -1.44 10.55
C ALA A 202 1.45 -1.82 11.89
N LEU A 203 0.84 -3.01 11.94
CA LEU A 203 0.15 -3.53 13.13
C LEU A 203 1.08 -4.33 14.05
N SER A 204 2.38 -4.29 13.74
CA SER A 204 3.51 -4.62 14.60
C SER A 204 4.63 -3.60 14.32
N PRO A 205 5.68 -3.50 15.15
CA PRO A 205 6.78 -2.59 14.89
C PRO A 205 7.46 -2.82 13.53
N SER A 206 7.41 -4.05 12.99
CA SER A 206 7.82 -4.39 11.63
C SER A 206 9.28 -3.98 11.30
N HIS A 207 9.68 -4.05 10.02
CA HIS A 207 11.03 -3.67 9.57
C HIS A 207 12.17 -4.35 10.34
N GLY A 208 11.97 -5.61 10.77
CA GLY A 208 12.96 -6.37 11.55
C GLY A 208 13.07 -5.93 13.01
N GLN A 209 12.08 -5.21 13.53
CA GLN A 209 12.01 -4.71 14.90
C GLN A 209 10.85 -5.31 15.70
N ASP A 210 10.19 -6.34 15.18
CA ASP A 210 9.10 -7.04 15.88
C ASP A 210 9.59 -7.58 17.24
N MET A 211 8.86 -7.27 18.31
CA MET A 211 9.26 -7.63 19.68
C MET A 211 9.27 -9.14 19.92
N VAL A 212 8.52 -9.91 19.12
CA VAL A 212 8.65 -11.37 19.08
C VAL A 212 10.05 -11.84 18.67
N ASP A 213 10.76 -11.07 17.84
CA ASP A 213 12.07 -11.42 17.30
C ASP A 213 13.21 -10.77 18.09
N VAL A 214 13.10 -9.48 18.40
CA VAL A 214 14.17 -8.69 19.02
C VAL A 214 14.02 -8.52 20.53
N GLY A 215 12.90 -8.97 21.10
CA GLY A 215 12.53 -8.76 22.50
C GLY A 215 11.86 -7.40 22.73
N GLN A 216 11.30 -7.21 23.92
CA GLN A 216 10.53 -6.00 24.26
C GLN A 216 11.37 -4.71 24.12
N TRP A 217 10.75 -3.66 23.57
CA TRP A 217 11.32 -2.31 23.49
C TRP A 217 10.23 -1.25 23.37
N GLY A 218 10.61 0.02 23.54
CA GLY A 218 9.67 1.14 23.48
C GLY A 218 8.64 1.14 24.63
N PRO A 219 7.56 1.91 24.49
CA PRO A 219 6.52 2.02 25.52
C PRO A 219 5.53 0.85 25.54
N TRP A 220 5.67 -0.11 24.61
CA TRP A 220 4.70 -1.18 24.40
C TRP A 220 5.07 -2.46 25.16
N ALA A 221 4.05 -3.26 25.50
CA ALA A 221 4.25 -4.52 26.19
C ALA A 221 4.72 -5.63 25.23
N ASP A 222 4.16 -5.65 24.02
CA ASP A 222 4.34 -6.64 22.96
C ASP A 222 3.85 -6.06 21.61
N ASP A 223 3.96 -6.86 20.55
CA ASP A 223 3.57 -6.45 19.19
C ASP A 223 2.08 -6.10 19.09
N ASP A 224 1.21 -6.77 19.85
CA ASP A 224 -0.22 -6.47 19.87
C ASP A 224 -0.50 -5.12 20.55
N ALA A 225 0.22 -4.78 21.62
CA ALA A 225 0.13 -3.49 22.27
C ALA A 225 0.61 -2.36 21.34
N TYR A 226 1.64 -2.60 20.52
CA TYR A 226 2.05 -1.69 19.45
C TYR A 226 0.92 -1.52 18.43
N GLY A 227 0.39 -2.61 17.89
CA GLY A 227 -0.68 -2.57 16.88
C GLY A 227 -1.93 -1.85 17.37
N ARG A 228 -2.36 -2.08 18.62
CA ARG A 228 -3.48 -1.33 19.23
C ARG A 228 -3.18 0.15 19.41
N ALA A 229 -1.92 0.51 19.74
CA ALA A 229 -1.52 1.92 19.81
C ALA A 229 -1.60 2.58 18.42
N MET A 230 -1.16 1.89 17.36
CA MET A 230 -1.29 2.39 15.98
C MET A 230 -2.77 2.57 15.58
N ILE A 231 -3.63 1.61 15.89
CA ILE A 231 -5.08 1.72 15.64
C ILE A 231 -5.68 2.93 16.38
N ASP A 232 -5.29 3.17 17.64
CA ASP A 232 -5.73 4.34 18.41
C ASP A 232 -5.20 5.65 17.80
N VAL A 233 -3.97 5.68 17.28
CA VAL A 233 -3.43 6.84 16.52
C VAL A 233 -4.29 7.13 15.29
N VAL A 234 -4.55 6.13 14.44
CA VAL A 234 -5.36 6.29 13.22
C VAL A 234 -6.77 6.79 13.56
N ALA A 235 -7.45 6.16 14.53
CA ALA A 235 -8.79 6.55 14.94
C ALA A 235 -8.84 7.98 15.53
N ARG A 236 -7.81 8.39 16.27
CA ARG A 236 -7.69 9.77 16.80
C ARG A 236 -7.47 10.79 15.70
N ILE A 237 -6.67 10.45 14.68
CA ILE A 237 -6.42 11.34 13.53
C ILE A 237 -7.74 11.56 12.78
N ASP A 238 -8.46 10.48 12.41
CA ASP A 238 -9.76 10.57 11.73
C ASP A 238 -10.75 11.42 12.54
N GLY A 239 -10.93 11.09 13.84
CA GLY A 239 -11.86 11.83 14.70
C GLY A 239 -11.53 13.32 14.84
N ALA A 240 -10.25 13.66 15.00
CA ALA A 240 -9.81 15.05 15.11
C ALA A 240 -9.91 15.82 13.79
N LEU A 241 -9.67 15.15 12.66
CA LEU A 241 -9.86 15.74 11.33
C LEU A 241 -11.34 16.01 11.08
N THR A 242 -12.22 15.02 11.31
CA THR A 242 -13.67 15.20 11.16
C THR A 242 -14.20 16.33 12.04
N GLU A 243 -13.76 16.40 13.31
CA GLU A 243 -14.15 17.49 14.21
C GLU A 243 -13.67 18.86 13.72
N SER A 244 -12.40 18.97 13.33
CA SER A 244 -11.79 20.25 12.93
C SER A 244 -12.23 20.74 11.55
N MET A 245 -12.56 19.82 10.63
CA MET A 245 -13.04 20.12 9.28
C MET A 245 -14.55 20.30 9.22
N GLY A 246 -15.28 19.81 10.24
CA GLY A 246 -16.75 19.87 10.30
C GLY A 246 -17.44 18.95 9.29
N THR A 247 -16.70 18.04 8.68
CA THR A 247 -17.15 17.04 7.70
C THR A 247 -16.16 15.89 7.68
N ASP A 248 -16.61 14.71 7.28
CA ASP A 248 -15.72 13.57 7.08
C ASP A 248 -14.74 13.85 5.93
N ILE A 249 -13.50 13.44 6.14
CA ILE A 249 -12.41 13.52 5.16
C ILE A 249 -12.01 12.10 4.75
N PRO A 250 -11.68 11.85 3.47
CA PRO A 250 -11.07 10.61 3.04
C PRO A 250 -9.78 10.30 3.79
N VAL A 251 -9.72 9.14 4.43
CA VAL A 251 -8.53 8.63 5.13
C VAL A 251 -8.19 7.25 4.57
N ALA A 252 -7.00 7.11 4.03
CA ALA A 252 -6.45 5.84 3.61
C ALA A 252 -5.16 5.54 4.37
N ILE A 253 -4.73 4.28 4.38
CA ILE A 253 -3.52 3.87 5.11
C ILE A 253 -2.63 2.93 4.28
N ASN A 254 -1.35 2.87 4.61
CA ASN A 254 -0.48 1.76 4.22
C ASN A 254 -0.47 0.68 5.31
N LEU A 255 -1.20 -0.40 5.09
CA LEU A 255 -1.40 -1.46 6.06
C LEU A 255 -0.21 -2.44 6.04
N GLY A 256 0.66 -2.30 7.04
CA GLY A 256 1.69 -3.30 7.34
C GLY A 256 1.11 -4.41 8.21
N LEU A 257 1.01 -5.63 7.67
CA LEU A 257 0.67 -6.82 8.46
C LEU A 257 1.35 -8.06 7.89
N TYR A 258 1.57 -9.05 8.75
CA TYR A 258 2.08 -10.38 8.38
C TYR A 258 0.94 -11.40 8.51
N PRO A 259 0.29 -11.84 7.41
CA PRO A 259 -0.89 -12.71 7.51
C PRO A 259 -0.63 -14.07 8.15
N ALA A 260 0.64 -14.52 8.14
CA ALA A 260 1.08 -15.74 8.81
C ALA A 260 0.87 -15.68 10.34
N TRP A 261 0.72 -14.49 10.91
CA TRP A 261 0.47 -14.26 12.33
C TRP A 261 -1.00 -13.89 12.54
N SER A 262 -1.79 -14.81 13.11
CA SER A 262 -3.25 -14.63 13.20
C SER A 262 -3.66 -13.39 14.00
N ASN A 263 -2.89 -13.00 15.02
CA ASN A 263 -3.10 -11.79 15.80
C ASN A 263 -3.00 -10.51 14.93
N GLN A 264 -2.16 -10.49 13.90
CA GLN A 264 -2.07 -9.36 12.97
C GLN A 264 -3.35 -9.21 12.12
N VAL A 265 -3.96 -10.32 11.74
CA VAL A 265 -5.27 -10.31 11.05
C VAL A 265 -6.37 -9.86 12.01
N GLU A 266 -6.34 -10.28 13.27
CA GLU A 266 -7.28 -9.82 14.31
C GLU A 266 -7.17 -8.31 14.55
N LEU A 267 -5.95 -7.76 14.62
CA LEU A 267 -5.72 -6.32 14.72
C LEU A 267 -6.26 -5.56 13.49
N ALA A 268 -6.09 -6.10 12.28
CA ALA A 268 -6.66 -5.49 11.09
C ALA A 268 -8.19 -5.49 11.09
N LEU A 269 -8.82 -6.49 11.72
CA LEU A 269 -10.27 -6.52 11.95
C LEU A 269 -10.71 -5.51 13.02
N GLU A 270 -9.90 -5.30 14.07
CA GLU A 270 -10.12 -4.23 15.04
C GLU A 270 -10.04 -2.85 14.36
N LEU A 271 -9.06 -2.65 13.47
CA LEU A 271 -8.93 -1.43 12.68
C LEU A 271 -10.15 -1.23 11.77
N ALA A 272 -10.59 -2.26 11.04
CA ALA A 272 -11.79 -2.20 10.21
C ALA A 272 -13.04 -1.80 11.02
N ALA A 273 -13.16 -2.32 12.24
CA ALA A 273 -14.28 -2.02 13.14
C ALA A 273 -14.30 -0.56 13.64
N THR A 274 -13.19 0.18 13.54
CA THR A 274 -13.17 1.62 13.89
C THR A 274 -13.96 2.46 12.88
N GLY A 275 -14.07 2.01 11.63
CA GLY A 275 -14.64 2.81 10.53
C GLY A 275 -13.83 4.07 10.19
N ALA A 276 -12.60 4.21 10.70
CA ALA A 276 -11.76 5.39 10.55
C ALA A 276 -11.03 5.49 9.20
N VAL A 277 -11.08 4.43 8.38
CA VAL A 277 -10.28 4.27 7.16
C VAL A 277 -11.17 3.82 6.00
N ASP A 278 -11.09 4.51 4.88
CA ASP A 278 -11.85 4.22 3.66
C ASP A 278 -11.28 3.05 2.86
N PHE A 279 -9.95 2.92 2.83
CA PHE A 279 -9.26 1.77 2.27
C PHE A 279 -7.84 1.62 2.82
N ALA A 280 -7.34 0.39 2.78
CA ALA A 280 -5.98 0.06 3.19
C ALA A 280 -5.18 -0.41 1.96
N LEU A 281 -4.12 0.34 1.64
CA LEU A 281 -3.13 -0.09 0.67
C LEU A 281 -2.22 -1.15 1.30
N ARG A 282 -1.90 -2.20 0.53
CA ARG A 282 -0.95 -3.23 0.95
C ARG A 282 0.15 -3.38 -0.08
N GLU A 283 1.34 -2.93 0.29
CA GLU A 283 2.55 -3.11 -0.52
C GLU A 283 3.04 -4.56 -0.49
N HIS A 284 3.73 -4.97 -1.56
CA HIS A 284 4.28 -6.32 -1.71
C HIS A 284 3.19 -7.37 -1.53
N SER A 285 2.24 -7.40 -2.45
CA SER A 285 1.06 -8.27 -2.34
C SER A 285 1.22 -9.59 -3.10
N ILE A 286 2.07 -9.62 -4.12
CA ILE A 286 2.36 -10.83 -4.92
C ILE A 286 3.85 -11.13 -5.06
N ALA A 287 4.72 -10.21 -4.65
CA ALA A 287 6.17 -10.32 -4.79
C ALA A 287 6.92 -9.67 -3.62
N GLU A 288 8.10 -10.22 -3.31
CA GLU A 288 9.05 -9.69 -2.35
C GLU A 288 9.61 -8.33 -2.82
N SER A 289 10.25 -7.59 -1.91
CA SER A 289 10.92 -6.32 -2.23
C SER A 289 12.01 -6.44 -3.30
N ASP A 290 12.55 -7.64 -3.51
CA ASP A 290 13.51 -7.93 -4.58
C ASP A 290 12.88 -8.36 -5.91
N GLY A 291 11.54 -8.36 -6.02
CA GLY A 291 10.75 -8.73 -7.18
C GLY A 291 10.53 -10.25 -7.36
N ARG A 292 11.09 -11.09 -6.47
CA ARG A 292 10.80 -12.53 -6.49
C ARG A 292 9.33 -12.76 -6.13
N PRO A 293 8.64 -13.70 -6.81
CA PRO A 293 7.24 -13.96 -6.53
C PRO A 293 7.11 -14.64 -5.16
N PHE A 294 6.02 -14.38 -4.46
CA PHE A 294 5.69 -15.09 -3.23
C PHE A 294 5.51 -16.59 -3.47
N SER A 295 5.74 -17.37 -2.40
CA SER A 295 5.39 -18.78 -2.39
C SER A 295 3.87 -18.94 -2.53
N ALA A 296 3.42 -20.10 -3.03
CA ALA A 296 1.99 -20.39 -3.14
C ALA A 296 1.28 -20.38 -1.77
N GLU A 297 1.99 -20.77 -0.71
CA GLU A 297 1.51 -20.73 0.66
C GLU A 297 1.28 -19.30 1.13
N ARG A 298 2.27 -18.41 0.94
CA ARG A 298 2.13 -16.98 1.29
C ARG A 298 1.01 -16.30 0.50
N LEU A 299 0.92 -16.55 -0.81
CA LEU A 299 -0.19 -16.03 -1.63
C LEU A 299 -1.56 -16.49 -1.13
N HIS A 300 -1.66 -17.72 -0.62
CA HIS A 300 -2.90 -18.24 -0.04
C HIS A 300 -3.25 -17.54 1.29
N GLU A 301 -2.27 -17.34 2.16
CA GLU A 301 -2.42 -16.64 3.44
C GLU A 301 -2.82 -15.17 3.24
N GLU A 302 -2.10 -14.43 2.39
CA GLU A 302 -2.41 -13.03 2.02
C GLU A 302 -3.83 -12.93 1.45
N ALA A 303 -4.20 -13.81 0.50
CA ALA A 303 -5.53 -13.83 -0.08
C ALA A 303 -6.64 -14.10 0.95
N ALA A 304 -6.41 -15.00 1.92
CA ALA A 304 -7.37 -15.30 2.97
C ALA A 304 -7.55 -14.11 3.92
N ALA A 305 -6.45 -13.49 4.35
CA ALA A 305 -6.49 -12.30 5.20
C ALA A 305 -7.19 -11.14 4.50
N PHE A 306 -6.82 -10.81 3.26
CA PHE A 306 -7.41 -9.67 2.54
C PHE A 306 -8.91 -9.83 2.31
N ARG A 307 -9.38 -11.05 2.01
CA ARG A 307 -10.82 -11.32 1.93
C ARG A 307 -11.50 -11.09 3.26
N THR A 308 -10.92 -11.60 4.34
CA THR A 308 -11.49 -11.52 5.70
C THR A 308 -11.59 -10.07 6.16
N ILE A 309 -10.53 -9.28 5.94
CA ILE A 309 -10.48 -7.85 6.27
C ILE A 309 -11.45 -7.05 5.40
N THR A 310 -11.50 -7.31 4.09
CA THR A 310 -12.43 -6.62 3.19
C THR A 310 -13.89 -6.93 3.53
N ALA A 311 -14.21 -8.19 3.83
CA ALA A 311 -15.55 -8.58 4.25
C ALA A 311 -15.97 -7.96 5.58
N ALA A 312 -15.02 -7.56 6.41
CA ALA A 312 -15.25 -6.83 7.66
C ALA A 312 -15.43 -5.31 7.46
N GLY A 313 -15.32 -4.81 6.23
CA GLY A 313 -15.61 -3.40 5.89
C GLY A 313 -14.38 -2.55 5.59
N LEU A 314 -13.17 -3.11 5.54
CA LEU A 314 -11.95 -2.38 5.15
C LEU A 314 -11.42 -2.86 3.78
N PRO A 315 -11.73 -2.15 2.68
CA PRO A 315 -11.24 -2.51 1.34
C PRO A 315 -9.71 -2.57 1.28
N ILE A 316 -9.18 -3.70 0.82
CA ILE A 316 -7.74 -3.84 0.53
C ILE A 316 -7.43 -3.39 -0.90
N VAL A 317 -6.47 -2.49 -1.04
CA VAL A 317 -5.88 -2.04 -2.30
C VAL A 317 -4.48 -2.64 -2.43
N GLN A 318 -4.30 -3.62 -3.29
CA GLN A 318 -3.00 -4.24 -3.51
C GLN A 318 -2.06 -3.31 -4.28
N HIS A 319 -0.83 -3.16 -3.81
CA HIS A 319 0.23 -2.44 -4.48
C HIS A 319 1.46 -3.33 -4.60
N ASP A 320 2.00 -3.41 -5.81
CA ASP A 320 3.27 -4.08 -6.04
C ASP A 320 4.18 -3.16 -6.82
N TYR A 321 5.43 -3.17 -6.38
CA TYR A 321 6.51 -2.55 -7.10
C TYR A 321 6.95 -3.44 -8.24
N SER A 322 7.09 -2.78 -9.38
CA SER A 322 7.57 -3.35 -10.61
C SER A 322 9.03 -3.69 -10.45
N VAL A 323 9.36 -4.86 -10.97
CA VAL A 323 10.57 -5.60 -10.63
C VAL A 323 11.87 -4.83 -10.92
N PRO A 324 12.86 -4.85 -9.99
CA PRO A 324 14.19 -4.29 -10.25
C PRO A 324 14.91 -5.07 -11.36
N LEU A 325 15.66 -4.38 -12.20
CA LEU A 325 16.26 -4.95 -13.42
C LEU A 325 17.11 -6.20 -13.22
N ARG A 326 17.69 -6.38 -12.04
CA ARG A 326 18.47 -7.58 -11.67
C ARG A 326 17.70 -8.89 -11.85
N GLN A 327 16.37 -8.83 -11.93
CA GLN A 327 15.50 -9.98 -12.17
C GLN A 327 15.08 -10.15 -13.65
N LEU A 328 15.59 -9.30 -14.57
CA LEU A 328 15.46 -9.54 -16.00
C LEU A 328 16.48 -10.58 -16.43
N SER A 329 15.99 -11.69 -17.00
CA SER A 329 16.85 -12.71 -17.60
C SER A 329 17.74 -12.08 -18.69
N PRO A 330 19.02 -12.46 -18.82
CA PRO A 330 19.88 -12.02 -19.93
C PRO A 330 19.26 -12.25 -21.32
N SER A 331 18.44 -13.30 -21.44
CA SER A 331 17.70 -13.62 -22.66
C SER A 331 16.60 -12.61 -23.02
N ALA A 332 16.19 -11.73 -22.10
CA ALA A 332 15.15 -10.73 -22.34
C ALA A 332 15.67 -9.52 -23.14
N TYR A 333 16.99 -9.32 -23.18
CA TYR A 333 17.63 -8.20 -23.88
C TYR A 333 18.77 -8.65 -24.81
N ASP A 334 18.73 -9.91 -25.25
CA ASP A 334 19.68 -10.51 -26.21
C ASP A 334 21.17 -10.36 -25.85
N ARG A 335 21.50 -10.30 -24.55
CA ARG A 335 22.89 -10.34 -24.09
C ARG A 335 23.19 -11.70 -23.47
N GLY A 336 24.33 -12.27 -23.84
CA GLY A 336 24.83 -13.51 -23.24
C GLY A 336 25.35 -13.34 -21.79
N LEU A 337 25.26 -12.15 -21.21
CA LEU A 337 25.72 -11.81 -19.86
C LEU A 337 24.64 -11.05 -19.09
N PRO A 338 24.46 -11.33 -17.79
CA PRO A 338 23.56 -10.56 -16.93
C PRO A 338 24.01 -9.12 -16.78
N LEU A 339 23.04 -8.21 -16.55
CA LEU A 339 23.31 -6.91 -15.95
C LEU A 339 24.12 -7.13 -14.66
N ASP A 340 25.04 -6.22 -14.35
CA ASP A 340 25.79 -6.26 -13.10
C ASP A 340 24.80 -6.41 -11.93
N GLY A 341 24.88 -7.52 -11.21
CA GLY A 341 23.90 -7.91 -10.19
C GLY A 341 23.83 -6.95 -8.98
N SER A 342 24.67 -5.92 -8.95
CA SER A 342 24.65 -4.84 -7.98
C SER A 342 23.70 -3.68 -8.36
N ALA A 343 23.33 -3.52 -9.63
CA ALA A 343 22.48 -2.43 -10.09
C ALA A 343 20.99 -2.72 -9.82
N VAL A 344 20.38 -1.96 -8.92
CA VAL A 344 18.95 -2.05 -8.60
C VAL A 344 18.08 -1.38 -9.67
N CYS A 345 18.63 -0.37 -10.35
CA CYS A 345 17.90 0.60 -11.20
C CYS A 345 18.50 0.74 -12.60
N LEU A 346 17.72 1.24 -13.57
CA LEU A 346 18.21 1.57 -14.91
C LEU A 346 19.30 2.65 -14.85
N GLN A 347 20.53 2.29 -15.26
CA GLN A 347 21.64 3.22 -15.47
C GLN A 347 21.85 3.48 -16.97
N ASP A 348 22.13 4.74 -17.32
CA ASP A 348 22.15 5.30 -18.68
C ASP A 348 23.50 5.17 -19.43
N ASP A 349 24.37 4.28 -18.99
CA ASP A 349 25.66 4.01 -19.65
C ASP A 349 25.78 2.59 -20.23
N SER A 350 24.68 1.82 -20.21
CA SER A 350 24.66 0.47 -20.76
C SER A 350 24.56 0.45 -22.30
N ASP A 351 25.44 -0.31 -22.94
CA ASP A 351 25.22 -0.79 -24.31
C ASP A 351 23.84 -1.48 -24.37
N ASP A 352 23.04 -1.22 -25.41
CA ASP A 352 21.68 -1.74 -25.63
C ASP A 352 20.53 -1.17 -24.75
N ARG A 353 20.70 0.02 -24.16
CA ARG A 353 19.68 0.76 -23.37
C ARG A 353 18.23 0.57 -23.84
N GLN A 354 17.95 0.81 -25.12
CA GLN A 354 16.58 0.74 -25.66
C GLN A 354 15.95 -0.65 -25.49
N ARG A 355 16.74 -1.72 -25.61
CA ARG A 355 16.25 -3.10 -25.44
C ARG A 355 16.01 -3.43 -23.97
N ILE A 356 16.90 -2.97 -23.09
CA ILE A 356 16.74 -3.18 -21.64
C ILE A 356 15.50 -2.44 -21.13
N VAL A 357 15.29 -1.19 -21.54
CA VAL A 357 14.09 -0.41 -21.22
C VAL A 357 12.83 -1.11 -21.73
N ALA A 358 12.81 -1.55 -22.99
CA ALA A 358 11.66 -2.26 -23.54
C ALA A 358 11.36 -3.58 -22.81
N ALA A 359 12.40 -4.34 -22.42
CA ALA A 359 12.27 -5.57 -21.65
C ALA A 359 11.76 -5.31 -20.22
N ALA A 360 12.24 -4.23 -19.59
CA ALA A 360 11.75 -3.77 -18.30
C ALA A 360 10.26 -3.41 -18.41
N ASP A 361 9.89 -2.49 -19.29
CA ASP A 361 8.51 -2.04 -19.51
C ASP A 361 7.54 -3.21 -19.78
N GLN A 362 7.97 -4.17 -20.62
CA GLN A 362 7.21 -5.38 -20.86
C GLN A 362 7.02 -6.19 -19.57
N ARG A 363 8.09 -6.39 -18.79
CA ARG A 363 8.00 -7.15 -17.53
C ARG A 363 7.10 -6.45 -16.51
N ARG A 364 7.21 -5.14 -16.33
CA ARG A 364 6.35 -4.37 -15.43
C ARG A 364 4.88 -4.50 -15.81
N THR A 365 4.58 -4.46 -17.12
CA THR A 365 3.24 -4.71 -17.64
C THR A 365 2.72 -6.11 -17.30
N LEU A 366 3.57 -7.15 -17.42
CA LEU A 366 3.17 -8.52 -17.07
C LEU A 366 2.94 -8.69 -15.56
N ASP A 367 3.84 -8.17 -14.72
CA ASP A 367 3.68 -8.23 -13.26
C ASP A 367 2.43 -7.42 -12.80
N HIS A 368 2.15 -6.27 -13.42
CA HIS A 368 0.91 -5.53 -13.12
C HIS A 368 -0.35 -6.30 -13.51
N ARG A 369 -0.37 -6.94 -14.69
CA ARG A 369 -1.46 -7.86 -15.07
C ARG A 369 -1.59 -8.98 -14.03
N LEU A 370 -0.48 -9.51 -13.51
CA LEU A 370 -0.49 -10.55 -12.48
C LEU A 370 -1.11 -10.03 -11.17
N THR A 371 -0.80 -8.81 -10.71
CA THR A 371 -1.44 -8.18 -9.55
C THR A 371 -2.95 -8.04 -9.76
N LEU A 372 -3.38 -7.48 -10.90
CA LEU A 372 -4.81 -7.36 -11.23
C LEU A 372 -5.53 -8.71 -11.28
N GLY A 373 -4.90 -9.70 -11.91
CA GLY A 373 -5.42 -11.06 -11.97
C GLY A 373 -5.52 -11.72 -10.59
N ASN A 374 -4.55 -11.51 -9.71
CA ASN A 374 -4.57 -12.02 -8.34
C ASN A 374 -5.66 -11.37 -7.50
N VAL A 375 -5.89 -10.06 -7.65
CA VAL A 375 -7.04 -9.40 -7.03
C VAL A 375 -8.34 -10.07 -7.49
N LEU A 376 -8.56 -10.19 -8.80
CA LEU A 376 -9.78 -10.80 -9.35
C LEU A 376 -9.96 -12.24 -8.90
N LEU A 377 -8.90 -13.04 -8.90
CA LEU A 377 -8.93 -14.45 -8.51
C LEU A 377 -9.38 -14.64 -7.06
N ASN A 378 -9.07 -13.67 -6.20
CA ASN A 378 -9.29 -13.77 -4.75
C ASN A 378 -10.55 -13.05 -4.26
N ARG A 379 -11.31 -12.40 -5.15
CA ARG A 379 -12.58 -11.75 -4.79
C ARG A 379 -13.70 -12.75 -4.54
N THR A 380 -14.71 -12.29 -3.81
CA THR A 380 -16.06 -12.89 -3.70
C THR A 380 -17.09 -11.78 -3.94
N PRO A 381 -18.40 -12.07 -3.98
CA PRO A 381 -19.42 -11.03 -4.04
C PRO A 381 -19.27 -9.97 -2.92
N GLU A 382 -18.93 -10.43 -1.71
CA GLU A 382 -18.78 -9.60 -0.51
C GLU A 382 -17.47 -8.81 -0.48
N THR A 383 -16.45 -9.20 -1.27
CA THR A 383 -15.13 -8.55 -1.30
C THR A 383 -14.83 -7.87 -2.64
N SER A 384 -15.87 -7.56 -3.42
CA SER A 384 -15.75 -6.93 -4.74
C SER A 384 -15.08 -5.54 -4.73
N THR A 385 -14.93 -4.91 -3.56
CA THR A 385 -14.21 -3.66 -3.33
C THR A 385 -12.68 -3.82 -3.26
N MET A 386 -12.15 -5.04 -3.08
CA MET A 386 -10.69 -5.28 -3.14
C MET A 386 -10.15 -4.83 -4.49
N THR A 387 -9.19 -3.92 -4.57
CA THR A 387 -8.65 -3.44 -5.86
C THR A 387 -7.13 -3.49 -5.88
N ALA A 388 -6.51 -2.93 -6.91
CA ALA A 388 -5.08 -2.69 -6.97
C ALA A 388 -4.79 -1.24 -7.37
N THR A 389 -3.62 -0.76 -7.04
CA THR A 389 -3.07 0.47 -7.61
C THR A 389 -2.43 0.19 -8.97
N LEU A 390 -2.20 1.24 -9.77
CA LEU A 390 -1.23 1.17 -10.87
C LEU A 390 0.16 0.81 -10.32
N GLY A 391 0.80 -0.18 -10.95
CA GLY A 391 2.14 -0.60 -10.57
C GLY A 391 3.17 0.49 -10.81
N GLN A 392 4.17 0.58 -9.93
CA GLN A 392 5.21 1.62 -9.97
C GLN A 392 6.61 1.02 -10.00
N ALA A 393 7.62 1.82 -10.30
CA ALA A 393 9.03 1.44 -10.18
C ALA A 393 9.37 1.08 -8.74
N GLU A 394 10.42 0.31 -8.50
CA GLU A 394 10.85 0.00 -7.13
C GLU A 394 11.32 1.26 -6.38
N PRO A 395 11.05 1.43 -5.07
CA PRO A 395 11.31 2.67 -4.32
C PRO A 395 12.77 3.10 -4.30
N ALA A 396 13.72 2.17 -4.17
CA ALA A 396 15.15 2.51 -4.20
C ALA A 396 15.55 3.13 -5.54
N CYS A 397 14.83 2.87 -6.63
CA CYS A 397 15.04 3.56 -7.90
C CYS A 397 14.44 4.96 -7.96
N GLN A 398 13.47 5.25 -7.11
CA GLN A 398 12.85 6.56 -6.98
C GLN A 398 13.65 7.47 -6.04
N ASP A 399 14.07 6.93 -4.89
CA ASP A 399 14.82 7.68 -3.87
C ASP A 399 16.22 8.08 -4.35
N ASN A 400 16.86 7.23 -5.16
CA ASN A 400 18.18 7.52 -5.73
C ASN A 400 18.17 8.61 -6.82
N ALA A 401 17.01 8.92 -7.41
CA ALA A 401 16.89 10.01 -8.38
C ALA A 401 17.05 11.39 -7.70
N TRP A 402 16.84 11.49 -6.39
CA TRP A 402 17.08 12.71 -5.61
C TRP A 402 18.56 13.14 -5.63
N ASP A 403 19.48 12.18 -5.44
CA ASP A 403 20.91 12.45 -5.29
C ASP A 403 21.67 12.48 -6.63
N ASP A 404 21.09 11.91 -7.68
CA ASP A 404 21.66 11.88 -9.02
C ASP A 404 20.56 11.69 -10.05
N ASP A 405 20.11 12.78 -10.68
CA ASP A 405 19.18 12.77 -11.82
C ASP A 405 19.69 11.88 -12.97
N ARG A 406 20.97 11.44 -12.93
CA ARG A 406 21.55 10.47 -13.86
C ARG A 406 21.26 8.99 -13.53
N ARG A 407 20.43 8.68 -12.54
CA ARG A 407 19.93 7.33 -12.24
C ARG A 407 18.47 7.29 -12.71
N TRP A 408 18.21 6.58 -13.82
CA TRP A 408 17.16 6.93 -14.78
C TRP A 408 16.08 5.86 -14.99
N GLU A 409 15.48 5.36 -13.92
CA GLU A 409 14.04 5.17 -14.06
C GLU A 409 13.48 6.59 -13.94
N ASP A 410 13.13 7.21 -15.06
CA ASP A 410 12.50 8.53 -15.03
C ASP A 410 11.30 8.40 -14.12
N VAL A 411 11.43 8.94 -12.91
CA VAL A 411 10.42 8.87 -11.84
C VAL A 411 9.10 9.49 -12.27
N THR A 412 9.12 10.24 -13.39
CA THR A 412 7.96 10.85 -14.04
C THR A 412 7.38 10.01 -15.18
N ARG A 413 7.80 8.76 -15.37
CA ARG A 413 7.21 7.82 -16.35
C ARG A 413 6.40 6.73 -15.66
N ALA A 414 5.20 6.47 -16.16
CA ALA A 414 4.37 5.39 -15.65
C ALA A 414 5.12 4.07 -15.88
N SER A 415 5.23 3.27 -14.82
CA SER A 415 5.97 2.01 -14.89
C SER A 415 5.20 0.92 -15.65
N VAL A 416 3.94 1.17 -16.00
CA VAL A 416 3.06 0.23 -16.68
C VAL A 416 2.48 0.87 -17.94
N ASP A 417 2.36 0.07 -19.00
CA ASP A 417 1.65 0.49 -20.21
C ASP A 417 0.13 0.38 -19.96
N THR A 418 -0.51 1.50 -19.64
CA THR A 418 -1.96 1.59 -19.42
C THR A 418 -2.77 1.38 -20.71
N THR A 419 -2.13 1.47 -21.87
CA THR A 419 -2.74 1.22 -23.19
C THR A 419 -2.75 -0.25 -23.58
N ASP A 420 -2.06 -1.10 -22.82
CA ASP A 420 -2.05 -2.53 -23.03
C ASP A 420 -3.48 -3.11 -22.91
N PRO A 421 -4.01 -3.81 -23.94
CA PRO A 421 -5.41 -4.25 -23.94
C PRO A 421 -5.79 -5.17 -22.79
N GLN A 422 -4.84 -5.96 -22.27
CA GLN A 422 -5.09 -6.85 -21.14
C GLN A 422 -5.01 -6.10 -19.82
N VAL A 423 -4.14 -5.09 -19.68
CA VAL A 423 -4.20 -4.15 -18.54
C VAL A 423 -5.56 -3.46 -18.55
N THR A 424 -5.98 -2.85 -19.66
CA THR A 424 -7.31 -2.21 -19.76
C THR A 424 -8.45 -3.16 -19.39
N ALA A 425 -8.45 -4.38 -19.93
CA ALA A 425 -9.53 -5.34 -19.69
C ALA A 425 -9.56 -5.88 -18.25
N LEU A 426 -8.40 -6.12 -17.64
CA LEU A 426 -8.27 -6.54 -16.25
C LEU A 426 -8.64 -5.39 -15.30
N SER A 427 -8.15 -4.17 -15.55
CA SER A 427 -8.52 -2.97 -14.80
C SER A 427 -10.02 -2.75 -14.83
N ALA A 428 -10.66 -2.86 -16.00
CA ALA A 428 -12.11 -2.74 -16.12
C ALA A 428 -12.88 -3.84 -15.37
N ALA A 429 -12.37 -5.08 -15.31
CA ALA A 429 -12.96 -6.14 -14.52
C ALA A 429 -12.80 -5.88 -13.01
N VAL A 430 -11.62 -5.40 -12.59
CA VAL A 430 -11.33 -5.00 -11.21
C VAL A 430 -12.27 -3.86 -10.82
N THR A 431 -12.31 -2.77 -11.56
CA THR A 431 -13.15 -1.61 -11.21
C THR A 431 -14.65 -1.85 -11.43
N GLY A 432 -15.02 -2.84 -12.26
CA GLY A 432 -16.40 -3.28 -12.50
C GLY A 432 -16.94 -4.34 -11.54
N SER A 433 -16.32 -4.52 -10.37
CA SER A 433 -16.76 -5.47 -9.32
C SER A 433 -16.81 -6.95 -9.75
N ALA A 434 -16.10 -7.32 -10.82
CA ALA A 434 -16.03 -8.70 -11.26
C ALA A 434 -15.40 -9.58 -10.18
N HIS A 435 -15.91 -10.80 -10.04
CA HIS A 435 -15.45 -11.80 -9.08
C HIS A 435 -15.67 -13.21 -9.66
N PRO A 436 -14.93 -14.24 -9.20
CA PRO A 436 -15.10 -15.60 -9.64
C PRO A 436 -16.50 -16.15 -9.28
N ILE A 437 -17.17 -16.77 -10.25
CA ILE A 437 -18.45 -17.49 -10.06
C ILE A 437 -18.27 -19.01 -10.09
N ALA A 438 -17.04 -19.46 -10.29
CA ALA A 438 -16.63 -20.85 -10.24
C ALA A 438 -15.35 -20.98 -9.42
N ALA A 439 -15.15 -22.12 -8.76
CA ALA A 439 -13.88 -22.42 -8.14
C ALA A 439 -12.77 -22.43 -9.21
N PRO A 440 -11.61 -21.77 -8.97
CA PRO A 440 -10.49 -21.85 -9.89
C PRO A 440 -10.05 -23.29 -10.14
N ILE A 441 -9.77 -23.61 -11.39
CA ILE A 441 -9.21 -24.90 -11.79
C ILE A 441 -7.77 -24.72 -12.26
N HIS A 442 -6.95 -25.76 -12.11
CA HIS A 442 -5.62 -25.79 -12.70
C HIS A 442 -5.69 -26.39 -14.12
N ASP A 443 -5.28 -25.61 -15.11
CA ASP A 443 -5.04 -26.09 -16.48
C ASP A 443 -3.60 -25.78 -16.89
N ASN A 444 -2.83 -26.80 -17.23
CA ASN A 444 -1.41 -26.66 -17.59
C ASN A 444 -0.58 -25.84 -16.58
N GLY A 445 -0.91 -25.95 -15.28
CA GLY A 445 -0.25 -25.21 -14.20
C GLY A 445 -0.72 -23.75 -14.00
N VAL A 446 -1.72 -23.30 -14.75
CA VAL A 446 -2.33 -21.96 -14.65
C VAL A 446 -3.66 -22.05 -13.93
N LEU A 447 -3.97 -21.09 -13.07
CA LEU A 447 -5.27 -20.98 -12.41
C LEU A 447 -6.26 -20.31 -13.35
N VAL A 448 -7.39 -20.95 -13.61
CA VAL A 448 -8.41 -20.45 -14.54
C VAL A 448 -9.78 -20.46 -13.88
N THR A 449 -10.52 -19.36 -13.98
CA THR A 449 -11.89 -19.27 -13.46
C THR A 449 -12.79 -18.42 -14.37
N LYS A 450 -14.10 -18.59 -14.23
CA LYS A 450 -15.10 -17.74 -14.87
C LYS A 450 -15.50 -16.62 -13.92
N LEU A 451 -15.52 -15.39 -14.42
CA LEU A 451 -15.94 -14.20 -13.69
C LEU A 451 -17.45 -13.94 -13.85
N SER A 452 -17.99 -13.16 -12.93
CA SER A 452 -19.40 -12.74 -12.90
C SER A 452 -19.82 -11.88 -14.09
N ASP A 453 -18.87 -11.20 -14.75
CA ASP A 453 -19.09 -10.47 -16.00
C ASP A 453 -19.10 -11.36 -17.24
N GLY A 454 -18.98 -12.68 -17.05
CA GLY A 454 -19.03 -13.70 -18.11
C GLY A 454 -17.68 -14.03 -18.74
N LYS A 455 -16.62 -13.26 -18.46
CA LYS A 455 -15.27 -13.50 -18.99
C LYS A 455 -14.56 -14.65 -18.29
N VAL A 456 -13.49 -15.14 -18.91
CA VAL A 456 -12.61 -16.16 -18.32
C VAL A 456 -11.29 -15.50 -17.92
N LEU A 457 -10.97 -15.58 -16.63
CA LEU A 457 -9.69 -15.13 -16.06
C LEU A 457 -8.72 -16.30 -16.03
N ALA A 458 -7.48 -16.07 -16.45
CA ALA A 458 -6.37 -16.99 -16.23
C ALA A 458 -5.18 -16.28 -15.60
N VAL A 459 -4.63 -16.86 -14.53
CA VAL A 459 -3.53 -16.30 -13.74
C VAL A 459 -2.37 -17.30 -13.74
N ASN A 460 -1.25 -16.88 -14.33
CA ASN A 460 -0.07 -17.71 -14.51
C ASN A 460 1.10 -17.19 -13.65
N HIS A 461 1.29 -17.83 -12.50
CA HIS A 461 2.44 -17.54 -11.62
C HIS A 461 3.75 -18.18 -12.10
N ASN A 462 3.70 -19.07 -13.09
CA ASN A 462 4.90 -19.73 -13.61
C ASN A 462 5.71 -18.76 -14.49
N SER A 463 7.00 -19.05 -14.66
CA SER A 463 7.89 -18.23 -15.50
C SER A 463 7.66 -18.41 -17.01
N ASP A 464 7.07 -19.52 -17.43
CA ASP A 464 6.85 -19.83 -18.85
C ASP A 464 5.47 -19.38 -19.31
N SER A 465 5.37 -19.01 -20.60
CA SER A 465 4.08 -18.84 -21.26
C SER A 465 3.35 -20.18 -21.38
N ARG A 466 2.05 -20.18 -21.07
CA ARG A 466 1.21 -21.39 -21.09
C ARG A 466 -0.03 -21.15 -21.93
N ARG A 467 -0.44 -22.18 -22.68
CA ARG A 467 -1.75 -22.23 -23.32
C ARG A 467 -2.72 -22.92 -22.37
N VAL A 468 -3.89 -22.32 -22.20
CA VAL A 468 -5.01 -22.86 -21.40
C VAL A 468 -6.27 -22.92 -22.23
N SER A 469 -7.17 -23.84 -21.91
CA SER A 469 -8.48 -23.99 -22.51
C SER A 469 -9.50 -24.44 -21.47
N ALA A 470 -10.27 -23.50 -20.94
CA ALA A 470 -11.31 -23.75 -19.94
C ALA A 470 -12.55 -22.90 -20.20
N PHE A 471 -13.71 -23.37 -19.72
CA PHE A 471 -14.99 -22.66 -19.85
C PHE A 471 -15.38 -22.24 -21.28
N GLY A 472 -14.87 -22.95 -22.30
CA GLY A 472 -15.11 -22.65 -23.71
C GLY A 472 -14.19 -21.58 -24.31
N THR A 473 -13.23 -21.07 -23.54
CA THR A 473 -12.25 -20.06 -23.97
C THR A 473 -10.85 -20.66 -24.00
N SER A 474 -10.07 -20.33 -25.02
CA SER A 474 -8.64 -20.69 -25.09
C SER A 474 -7.78 -19.42 -25.11
N MET A 475 -6.75 -19.39 -24.28
CA MET A 475 -5.86 -18.24 -24.14
C MET A 475 -4.40 -18.67 -24.09
N ILE A 476 -3.49 -17.79 -24.51
CA ILE A 476 -2.07 -17.90 -24.22
C ILE A 476 -1.78 -16.87 -23.14
N VAL A 477 -1.35 -17.34 -21.98
CA VAL A 477 -1.04 -16.50 -20.83
C VAL A 477 0.49 -16.44 -20.71
N PRO A 478 1.11 -15.26 -20.83
CA PRO A 478 2.54 -15.12 -20.58
C PRO A 478 2.93 -15.63 -19.19
N GLY A 479 4.21 -15.95 -19.01
CA GLY A 479 4.74 -16.23 -17.69
C GLY A 479 4.62 -15.00 -16.79
N ARG A 480 4.32 -15.21 -15.50
CA ARG A 480 4.13 -14.15 -14.51
C ARG A 480 3.16 -13.07 -14.98
N SER A 481 1.99 -13.48 -15.43
CA SER A 481 0.97 -12.58 -15.96
C SER A 481 -0.42 -13.15 -15.70
N ALA A 482 -1.42 -12.30 -15.82
CA ALA A 482 -2.79 -12.73 -16.03
C ALA A 482 -3.29 -12.33 -17.41
N ALA A 483 -4.38 -12.97 -17.83
CA ALA A 483 -5.15 -12.60 -19.02
C ALA A 483 -6.64 -12.83 -18.78
N VAL A 484 -7.46 -12.04 -19.47
CA VAL A 484 -8.92 -12.17 -19.48
C VAL A 484 -9.43 -12.25 -20.93
N GLY A 485 -10.39 -13.14 -21.18
CA GLY A 485 -10.91 -13.43 -22.54
C GLY A 485 -12.34 -13.94 -22.59
#